data_AF-A0A078FV14-F1
#
_entry.id   AF-A0A078FV14-F1
#
_cell.length_a   1.000
_cell.length_b   1.000
_cell.length_c   1.000
_cell.angle_alpha   90.00
_cell.angle_beta   90.00
_cell.angle_gamma   90.00
#
_symmetry.space_group_name_H-M   'P 1'
#
loop_
_entity.id
_entity.type
_entity.pdbx_description
1 polymer ?
#
loop_
_entity_poly.entity_id
_entity_poly.type
_entity_poly.pdbx_seq_one_letter_code
_entity_poly.pdbx_strand_id
1 'polypeptide(L)' 'MDSSTTAFDNIYYKMLMQGQSLFSTDQALLTTPSTKKLVAKYASSMEEYERAFVKSMIKMSSISGNGNEVRLSCRRVR' A
#
# COMPACT_ATOMS: atom_id res chain seq x y z
N MET A 1 -12.67 -13.82 2.14
CA MET A 1 -11.23 -13.64 2.44
C MET A 1 -10.47 -13.61 1.13
N ASP A 2 -9.34 -12.90 1.08
CA ASP A 2 -8.58 -12.70 -0.15
C ASP A 2 -8.21 -14.03 -0.81
N SER A 3 -8.57 -14.17 -2.09
CA SER A 3 -8.31 -15.36 -2.89
C SER A 3 -6.87 -15.43 -3.41
N SER A 4 -6.11 -14.35 -3.34
CA SER A 4 -4.74 -14.25 -3.89
C SER A 4 -3.70 -13.88 -2.84
N THR A 5 -3.77 -14.54 -1.67
CA THR A 5 -2.96 -14.24 -0.47
C THR A 5 -1.44 -14.12 -0.62
N THR A 6 -0.85 -14.61 -1.72
CA THR A 6 0.59 -14.53 -2.00
C THR A 6 0.93 -13.75 -3.28
N ALA A 7 -0.07 -13.24 -3.99
CA ALA A 7 0.13 -12.45 -5.20
C ALA A 7 0.05 -10.95 -4.89
N PHE A 8 0.84 -10.17 -5.60
CA PHE A 8 0.73 -8.71 -5.55
C PHE A 8 -0.21 -8.25 -6.66
N ASP A 9 -1.46 -7.94 -6.30
CA ASP A 9 -2.49 -7.58 -7.26
C ASP A 9 -3.45 -6.50 -6.72
N ASN A 10 -4.48 -6.16 -7.49
CA ASN A 10 -5.49 -5.19 -7.10
C ASN A 10 -6.75 -5.81 -6.46
N ILE A 11 -6.75 -7.11 -6.14
CA ILE A 11 -7.86 -7.78 -5.46
C ILE A 11 -8.09 -7.13 -4.10
N TYR A 12 -7.04 -6.68 -3.42
CA TYR A 12 -7.12 -5.84 -2.22
C TYR A 12 -8.16 -4.71 -2.35
N TYR A 13 -8.10 -3.91 -3.42
CA TYR A 13 -9.05 -2.81 -3.66
C TYR A 13 -10.44 -3.27 -4.08
N LYS A 14 -10.55 -4.41 -4.77
CA LYS A 14 -11.86 -5.01 -5.12
C LYS A 14 -12.58 -5.49 -3.86
N MET A 15 -11.86 -6.11 -2.92
CA MET A 15 -12.43 -6.58 -1.66
C MET A 15 -12.86 -5.44 -0.73
N LEU A 16 -12.10 -4.35 -0.70
CA LEU A 16 -12.49 -3.11 -0.03
C LEU A 16 -13.88 -2.65 -0.49
N MET A 17 -14.11 -2.58 -1.81
CA MET A 17 -15.40 -2.19 -2.38
C MET A 17 -16.54 -3.15 -2.03
N GLN A 18 -16.23 -4.41 -1.75
CA GLN A 18 -17.20 -5.43 -1.33
C GLN A 18 -17.43 -5.45 0.19
N GLY A 19 -16.74 -4.59 0.95
CA GLY A 19 -16.80 -4.59 2.42
C GLY A 19 -16.14 -5.80 3.06
N GLN A 20 -15.21 -6.46 2.35
CA GLN A 20 -14.55 -7.71 2.78
C GLN A 20 -13.11 -7.48 3.26
N SER A 21 -12.78 -6.29 3.74
CA SER A 21 -11.45 -6.02 4.29
C SER A 21 -11.27 -6.67 5.68
N LEU A 22 -10.03 -6.98 6.02
CA LEU A 22 -9.69 -7.61 7.31
C LEU A 22 -9.60 -6.58 8.44
N PHE A 23 -8.99 -5.43 8.18
CA PHE A 23 -8.78 -4.40 9.19
C PHE A 23 -9.72 -3.21 9.01
N SER A 24 -10.13 -2.60 10.12
CA SER A 24 -10.95 -1.38 10.10
C SER A 24 -10.25 -0.21 9.38
N THR A 25 -8.92 -0.15 9.46
CA THR A 25 -8.10 0.85 8.76
C THR A 25 -8.15 0.71 7.25
N ASP A 26 -8.33 -0.52 6.74
CA ASP A 26 -8.53 -0.75 5.31
C ASP A 26 -9.91 -0.20 4.92
N GLN A 27 -10.96 -0.65 5.60
CA GLN A 27 -12.34 -0.22 5.30
C GLN A 27 -12.52 1.31 5.40
N ALA A 28 -11.74 1.96 6.27
CA ALA A 28 -11.70 3.41 6.41
C ALA A 28 -11.30 4.14 5.11
N LEU A 29 -10.60 3.50 4.17
CA LEU A 29 -10.29 4.10 2.86
C LEU A 29 -11.55 4.48 2.07
N LEU A 30 -12.71 3.90 2.39
CA LEU A 30 -13.99 4.22 1.75
C LEU A 30 -14.79 5.33 2.44
N THR A 31 -14.36 5.84 3.60
CA THR A 31 -15.11 6.85 4.36
C THR A 31 -14.97 8.25 3.77
N THR A 32 -13.83 8.56 3.18
CA THR A 32 -13.54 9.89 2.62
C THR A 32 -13.71 9.87 1.09
N PRO A 33 -14.38 10.87 0.48
CA PRO A 33 -14.64 10.87 -0.97
C PRO A 33 -13.37 10.81 -1.84
N SER A 34 -12.27 11.42 -1.40
CA SER A 34 -11.00 11.43 -2.14
C SER A 34 -10.36 10.04 -2.18
N THR A 35 -10.25 9.36 -1.04
CA THR A 35 -9.67 8.02 -0.95
C THR A 35 -10.59 6.98 -1.59
N LYS A 36 -11.92 7.12 -1.46
CA LYS A 36 -12.88 6.25 -2.12
C LYS A 36 -12.75 6.27 -3.65
N LYS A 37 -12.48 7.44 -4.25
CA LYS A 37 -12.20 7.56 -5.69
C LYS A 37 -10.93 6.81 -6.09
N LEU A 38 -9.89 6.88 -5.27
CA LEU A 38 -8.64 6.12 -5.52
C LEU A 38 -8.87 4.61 -5.40
N VAL A 39 -9.60 4.15 -4.38
CA VAL A 39 -9.97 2.73 -4.23
C VAL A 39 -10.70 2.23 -5.47
N ALA A 40 -11.71 2.97 -5.95
CA ALA A 40 -12.43 2.61 -7.17
C ALA A 40 -11.51 2.56 -8.40
N LYS A 41 -10.62 3.54 -8.54
CA LYS A 41 -9.64 3.58 -9.63
C LYS A 41 -8.74 2.35 -9.62
N TYR A 42 -8.15 2.01 -8.48
CA TYR A 42 -7.22 0.89 -8.36
C TYR A 42 -7.91 -0.48 -8.46
N ALA A 43 -9.14 -0.61 -7.95
CA ALA A 43 -9.95 -1.80 -8.18
C ALA A 43 -10.27 -2.04 -9.67
N SER A 44 -10.46 -0.96 -10.43
CA SER A 44 -10.79 -1.02 -11.87
C SER A 44 -9.60 -1.26 -12.80
N SER A 45 -8.38 -0.85 -12.40
CA SER A 45 -7.18 -0.94 -13.25
C SER A 45 -5.95 -1.32 -12.43
N MET A 46 -5.38 -2.49 -12.76
CA MET A 46 -4.13 -2.97 -12.17
C MET A 46 -2.97 -2.05 -12.56
N GLU A 47 -2.89 -1.63 -13.83
CA GLU A 47 -1.81 -0.76 -14.32
C GLU A 47 -1.75 0.58 -13.57
N GLU A 48 -2.91 1.20 -13.32
CA GLU A 48 -2.99 2.45 -12.56
C GLU A 48 -2.58 2.27 -11.10
N TYR A 49 -2.91 1.12 -10.50
CA TYR A 49 -2.45 0.76 -9.16
C TYR A 49 -0.93 0.60 -9.13
N GLU A 50 -0.36 -0.24 -10.00
CA GLU A 50 1.08 -0.49 -10.07
C GLU A 50 1.87 0.79 -10.27
N ARG A 51 1.44 1.62 -11.23
CA ARG A 51 2.06 2.91 -11.53
C ARG A 51 2.07 3.84 -10.31
N ALA A 52 0.95 3.89 -9.58
CA ALA A 52 0.86 4.70 -8.36
C ALA A 52 1.70 4.10 -7.22
N PHE A 53 1.68 2.77 -7.07
CA PHE A 53 2.42 2.05 -6.05
C PHE A 53 3.93 2.27 -6.17
N VAL A 54 4.49 2.08 -7.38
CA VAL A 54 5.92 2.32 -7.64
C VAL A 54 6.31 3.76 -7.29
N LYS A 55 5.53 4.75 -7.73
CA LYS A 55 5.78 6.16 -7.41
C LYS A 55 5.75 6.43 -5.91
N SER A 56 4.77 5.86 -5.20
CA SER A 56 4.65 5.99 -3.75
C SER A 56 5.81 5.33 -3.01
N MET A 57 6.26 4.15 -3.44
CA MET A 57 7.38 3.44 -2.81
C MET A 57 8.71 4.17 -3.01
N ILE A 58 8.95 4.73 -4.20
CA ILE A 58 10.13 5.60 -4.45
C ILE A 58 10.07 6.85 -3.57
N LYS A 59 8.90 7.48 -3.46
CA LYS A 59 8.76 8.65 -2.60
C LYS A 59 8.97 8.29 -1.12
N MET A 60 8.46 7.15 -0.68
CA MET A 60 8.64 6.68 0.70
C MET A 60 10.10 6.34 1.01
N SER A 61 10.86 5.78 0.06
CA SER A 61 12.28 5.49 0.27
C SER A 61 13.15 6.74 0.38
N SER A 62 12.69 7.89 -0.14
CA SER A 62 13.36 9.18 0.00
C SER A 62 13.15 9.86 1.36
N ILE A 63 12.36 9.27 2.27
CA ILE A 63 12.22 9.78 3.64
C ILE A 63 13.55 9.54 4.36
N SER A 64 14.38 10.58 4.46
CA SER A 64 15.67 10.50 5.12
C SER A 64 15.52 10.48 6.64
N GLY A 65 16.36 9.66 7.29
CA GLY A 65 16.64 9.79 8.72
C GLY A 65 17.92 10.58 8.96
N ASN A 66 18.30 10.75 10.23
CA ASN A 66 19.58 11.35 10.64
C ASN A 66 20.74 10.34 10.47
N GLY A 67 20.94 9.82 9.26
CA GLY A 67 21.90 8.78 8.97
C GLY A 67 23.35 9.29 9.02
N ASN A 68 24.07 8.92 10.07
CA ASN A 68 25.46 9.32 10.28
C ASN A 68 26.46 8.13 10.19
N GLU A 69 25.98 6.91 9.91
CA GLU A 69 26.82 5.69 9.87
C GLU A 69 26.34 4.66 8.84
N VAL A 70 27.27 3.81 8.39
CA VAL A 70 26.99 2.56 7.67
C VAL A 70 27.26 1.39 8.61
N ARG A 71 26.23 0.62 8.96
CA ARG A 71 26.35 -0.49 9.92
C ARG A 71 26.97 -1.74 9.29
N LEU A 72 27.91 -2.35 10.03
CA LEU A 72 28.46 -3.67 9.70
C LEU A 72 27.48 -4.82 10.03
N SER A 73 26.56 -4.59 10.98
CA SER A 73 25.48 -5.53 11.32
C SER A 73 24.17 -4.77 11.51
N CYS A 74 23.13 -5.10 10.74
CA CYS A 74 21.83 -4.44 10.86
C CYS A 74 21.18 -4.58 12.25
N ARG A 75 21.59 -5.61 13.03
CA ARG A 75 21.01 -5.94 14.34
C ARG A 75 21.69 -5.23 15.52
N ARG A 76 22.86 -4.61 15.33
CA ARG A 76 23.64 -4.03 16.44
C ARG A 76 24.35 -2.74 16.01
N VAL A 77 24.23 -1.73 16.86
CA VAL A 77 25.10 -0.54 16.84
C VAL A 77 26.28 -0.84 17.76
N ARG A 78 27.51 -0.54 17.32
CA ARG A 78 28.71 -0.82 18.11
C ARG A 78 28.96 0.29 19.11
#